data_AF-A0A6C0HST9-F1
#
_entry.id   AF-A0A6C0HST9-F1
#
_cell.length_a   1.000
_cell.length_b   1.000
_cell.length_c   1.000
_cell.angle_alpha   90.00
_cell.angle_beta   90.00
_cell.angle_gamma   90.00
#
_symmetry.space_group_name_H-M   'P 1'
#
loop_
_entity.id
_entity.type
_entity.pdbx_description
1 polymer ?
#
loop_
_entity_poly.entity_id
_entity_poly.type
_entity_poly.pdbx_seq_one_letter_code
_entity_poly.pdbx_strand_id
1 'polypeptide(L)' 'MEEPKEQKKLVDVTVETPTDGLNLLVSFIGLAQKRGAFTIDESAKIWECIKVFQKN' A
#
# COMPACT_ATOMS: atom_id res chain seq x y z
N MET A 1 -2.41 22.86 -19.95
CA MET A 1 -1.95 22.68 -18.58
C MET A 1 -2.31 21.26 -18.19
N GLU A 2 -1.33 20.37 -18.07
CA GLU A 2 -1.58 19.05 -17.50
C GLU A 2 -1.69 19.23 -15.99
N GLU A 3 -2.87 18.94 -15.43
CA GLU A 3 -3.11 19.00 -14.00
C GLU A 3 -2.14 18.04 -13.29
N PRO A 4 -1.46 18.46 -12.20
CA PRO A 4 -0.57 17.56 -11.49
C PRO A 4 -1.44 16.45 -10.91
N LYS A 5 -1.34 15.25 -11.48
CA LYS A 5 -1.93 14.05 -10.91
C LYS A 5 -1.38 13.92 -9.50
N GLU A 6 -2.16 14.32 -8.50
CA GLU A 6 -1.88 14.02 -7.10
C GLU A 6 -1.61 12.52 -7.02
N GLN A 7 -0.35 12.16 -6.90
CA GLN A 7 0.05 10.82 -6.51
C GLN A 7 -0.41 10.68 -5.07
N LYS A 8 -1.68 10.33 -4.88
CA LYS A 8 -2.20 9.83 -3.61
C LYS A 8 -1.22 8.77 -3.15
N LYS A 9 -0.54 9.03 -2.03
CA LYS A 9 0.45 8.08 -1.54
C LYS A 9 -0.33 6.84 -1.13
N LEU A 10 0.18 5.67 -1.49
CA LEU A 10 -0.47 4.40 -1.15
C LEU A 10 -0.59 4.21 0.39
N VAL A 11 0.19 4.95 1.18
CA VAL A 11 0.09 4.99 2.65
C VAL A 11 -1.20 5.64 3.15
N ASP A 12 -1.83 6.51 2.36
CA ASP A 12 -3.04 7.26 2.74
C ASP A 12 -4.33 6.47 2.46
N VAL A 13 -4.22 5.31 1.80
CA VAL A 13 -5.38 4.47 1.44
C VAL A 13 -5.86 3.69 2.67
N THR A 14 -7.13 3.83 3.03
CA THR A 14 -7.77 3.03 4.09
C THR A 14 -7.98 1.60 3.63
N VAL A 15 -7.71 0.64 4.52
CA VAL A 15 -7.90 -0.80 4.27
C VAL A 15 -9.11 -1.25 5.07
N GLU A 16 -10.27 -1.32 4.42
CA GLU A 16 -11.54 -1.68 5.06
C GLU A 16 -11.89 -3.15 4.80
N THR A 17 -11.57 -3.65 3.61
CA THR A 17 -11.84 -5.03 3.22
C THR A 17 -10.56 -5.83 2.99
N PRO A 18 -10.61 -7.18 3.11
CA PRO A 18 -9.50 -8.04 2.73
C PRO A 18 -9.09 -7.83 1.25
N THR A 19 -10.04 -7.56 0.37
CA THR A 19 -9.76 -7.30 -1.05
C THR A 19 -8.93 -6.02 -1.24
N ASP A 20 -9.24 -4.96 -0.50
CA ASP A 20 -8.48 -3.71 -0.53
C ASP A 20 -7.06 -3.92 -0.02
N GLY A 21 -6.92 -4.69 1.07
CA GLY A 21 -5.61 -5.05 1.63
C GLY A 21 -4.75 -5.80 0.62
N LEU A 22 -5.34 -6.71 -0.15
CA LEU A 22 -4.63 -7.49 -1.17
C LEU A 22 -4.18 -6.59 -2.32
N ASN A 23 -5.08 -5.77 -2.85
CA ASN A 23 -4.76 -4.83 -3.93
C ASN A 23 -3.66 -3.84 -3.52
N LEU A 24 -3.68 -3.40 -2.25
CA LEU A 24 -2.68 -2.49 -1.71
C LEU A 24 -1.32 -3.19 -1.54
N LEU A 25 -1.29 -4.45 -1.07
CA LEU A 25 -0.06 -5.25 -1.00
C LEU A 25 0.57 -5.46 -2.38
N VAL A 26 -0.24 -5.77 -3.41
CA VAL A 26 0.24 -5.92 -4.80
C VAL A 26 0.84 -4.60 -5.31
N SER A 27 0.21 -3.47 -4.98
CA SER A 27 0.71 -2.14 -5.35
C SER A 27 2.06 -1.84 -4.69
N PHE A 28 2.23 -2.16 -3.41
CA PHE A 28 3.50 -2.02 -2.71
C PHE A 28 4.59 -2.92 -3.31
N ILE A 29 4.29 -4.17 -3.64
CA ILE A 29 5.25 -5.07 -4.31
C ILE A 29 5.73 -4.47 -5.64
N GLY A 30 4.83 -3.87 -6.43
CA GLY A 30 5.19 -3.17 -7.67
C GLY A 30 6.10 -1.96 -7.44
N LEU A 31 5.95 -1.24 -6.33
CA LEU A 31 6.87 -0.17 -5.94
C LEU A 31 8.25 -0.71 -5.53
N ALA A 32 8.28 -1.77 -4.72
CA ALA A 32 9.51 -2.40 -4.30
C ALA A 32 10.29 -3.02 -5.46
N GLN A 33 9.63 -3.52 -6.50
CA GLN A 33 10.34 -3.98 -7.71
C GLN A 33 11.17 -2.88 -8.38
N LYS A 34 10.71 -1.62 -8.32
CA LYS A 34 11.44 -0.48 -8.90
C LYS A 34 12.55 0.04 -7.99
N ARG A 35 12.34 0.01 -6.67
CA ARG A 35 13.23 0.65 -5.68
C ARG A 35 14.09 -0.33 -4.87
N GLY A 36 13.78 -1.61 -4.89
CA GLY A 36 14.43 -2.67 -4.12
C GLY A 36 14.10 -2.69 -2.62
N ALA A 37 13.40 -1.67 -2.10
CA ALA A 37 13.08 -1.54 -0.69
C ALA A 37 11.77 -0.77 -0.46
N PHE A 38 11.16 -1.02 0.70
CA PHE A 38 10.05 -0.23 1.23
C PHE A 38 10.59 0.87 2.15
N THR A 39 9.94 2.02 2.13
CA THR A 39 10.12 3.05 3.16
C THR A 39 9.46 2.63 4.48
N ILE A 40 9.75 3.35 5.56
CA ILE A 40 9.19 3.07 6.88
C ILE A 40 7.65 3.20 6.87
N ASP A 41 7.12 4.25 6.22
CA ASP A 41 5.68 4.48 6.14
C ASP A 41 4.96 3.38 5.35
N GLU A 42 5.56 2.93 4.25
CA GLU A 42 5.04 1.81 3.44
C GLU A 42 5.06 0.51 4.24
N SER A 43 6.12 0.26 5.01
CA SER A 43 6.24 -0.93 5.86
C SER A 43 5.17 -0.94 6.96
N ALA A 44 4.91 0.20 7.60
CA ALA A 44 3.84 0.35 8.57
C ALA A 44 2.47 0.05 7.95
N LYS A 45 2.23 0.54 6.73
CA LYS A 45 0.97 0.30 6.02
C LYS A 45 0.78 -1.14 5.59
N ILE A 46 1.83 -1.78 5.07
CA ILE A 46 1.84 -3.20 4.73
C ILE A 46 1.46 -4.05 5.96
N TRP A 47 1.96 -3.68 7.15
CA TRP A 47 1.59 -4.36 8.39
C TRP A 47 0.10 -4.20 8.75
N GLU A 48 -0.50 -3.02 8.51
CA GLU A 48 -1.95 -2.85 8.65
C GLU A 48 -2.73 -3.78 7.71
N CYS A 49 -2.32 -3.87 6.44
CA CYS A 49 -2.93 -4.81 5.49
C CYS A 49 -2.84 -6.25 6.00
N ILE A 50 -1.66 -6.68 6.45
CA ILE A 50 -1.42 -8.05 6.95
C ILE A 50 -2.31 -8.37 8.15
N LYS A 51 -2.48 -7.43 9.09
CA LYS A 51 -3.36 -7.59 10.25
C LYS A 51 -4.82 -7.86 9.88
N VAL A 52 -5.30 -7.37 8.73
CA VAL A 52 -6.65 -7.68 8.23
C VAL A 52 -6.78 -9.16 7.88
N PHE A 53 -5.72 -9.80 7.41
CA PHE A 53 -5.68 -11.22 7.06
C PHE A 53 -5.36 -12.15 8.23
N GLN A 54 -4.75 -11.63 9.31
CA GLN A 54 -4.38 -12.42 10.50
C GLN A 54 -5.51 -12.59 11.53
N LYS A 55 -6.74 -12.15 11.26
CA LYS A 55 -7.90 -12.28 12.18
C LYS A 55 -8.47 -13.71 12.31
N ASN A 56 -7.65 -14.75 12.16
CA ASN A 56 -8.02 -16.15 12.38
C ASN A 56 -7.33 -16.71 13.62
#